data_AF-A0A2V2FK90-F1
#
_entry.id   AF-A0A2V2FK90-F1
#
_cell.length_a   1.000
_cell.length_b   1.000
_cell.length_c   1.000
_cell.angle_alpha   90.00
_cell.angle_beta   90.00
_cell.angle_gamma   90.00
#
_symmetry.space_group_name_H-M   'P 1'
#
loop_
_entity.id
_entity.type
_entity.pdbx_description
1 polymer ?
#
loop_
_entity_poly.entity_id
_entity_poly.type
_entity_poly.pdbx_seq_one_letter_code
_entity_poly.pdbx_strand_id
1 'polypeptide(L)'
;MVFNKLINGVQISANEEMSDQDCRNYIEWARKKNPGHVIESMNLEFDGEDVGIEYKIAPVPFEKIRRITGYLVGTLDRFNDAKAAEEHDRVKHTI
;
A
#
# COMPACT_ATOMS: atom_id res chain seq x y z
N MET A 1 -26.77 9.58 -6.16
CA MET A 1 -26.95 8.63 -5.04
C MET A 1 -25.63 7.89 -4.87
N VAL A 2 -25.30 7.35 -3.70
CA VAL A 2 -24.06 6.56 -3.53
C VAL A 2 -24.43 5.13 -3.18
N PHE A 3 -23.91 4.18 -3.96
CA PHE A 3 -24.10 2.75 -3.81
C PHE A 3 -22.85 2.15 -3.18
N ASN A 4 -23.01 1.52 -2.02
CA ASN A 4 -21.92 0.90 -1.29
C ASN A 4 -22.07 -0.62 -1.34
N LYS A 5 -20.98 -1.33 -1.67
CA LYS A 5 -20.93 -2.80 -1.71
C LYS A 5 -19.65 -3.31 -1.08
N LEU A 6 -19.71 -4.51 -0.50
CA LEU A 6 -18.54 -5.25 -0.03
C LEU A 6 -18.38 -6.49 -0.90
N ILE A 7 -17.35 -6.51 -1.74
CA ILE A 7 -17.11 -7.61 -2.69
C ILE A 7 -15.67 -8.09 -2.50
N ASN A 8 -15.48 -9.39 -2.27
CA ASN A 8 -14.15 -10.00 -2.08
C ASN A 8 -13.29 -9.32 -1.00
N GLY A 9 -13.91 -8.77 0.04
CA GLY A 9 -13.25 -8.03 1.11
C GLY A 9 -12.83 -6.60 0.76
N VAL A 10 -13.18 -6.10 -0.43
CA VAL A 10 -12.95 -4.73 -0.89
C VAL A 10 -14.22 -3.93 -0.73
N GLN A 11 -14.12 -2.77 -0.09
CA GLN A 11 -15.23 -1.81 0.01
C GLN A 11 -15.32 -1.01 -1.29
N ILE A 12 -16.46 -1.09 -1.98
CA ILE A 12 -16.73 -0.35 -3.21
C ILE A 12 -17.78 0.73 -2.92
N SER A 13 -17.49 1.96 -3.34
CA SER A 13 -18.43 3.08 -3.45
C SER A 13 -18.61 3.42 -4.93
N ALA A 14 -19.85 3.66 -5.36
CA ALA A 14 -20.15 4.09 -6.72
C ALA A 14 -21.29 5.12 -6.77
N ASN A 15 -21.28 6.03 -7.73
CA ASN A 15 -22.39 6.98 -7.95
C ASN A 15 -23.59 6.37 -8.72
N GLU A 16 -23.39 5.21 -9.36
CA GLU A 16 -24.43 4.45 -10.08
C GLU A 16 -24.57 3.01 -9.56
N GLU A 17 -25.75 2.41 -9.77
CA GLU A 17 -25.99 1.02 -9.40
C GLU A 17 -25.33 0.08 -10.42
N MET A 18 -24.59 -0.91 -9.93
CA MET A 18 -23.91 -1.88 -10.78
C MET A 18 -24.08 -3.31 -10.27
N SER A 19 -23.90 -4.27 -11.17
CA SER A 19 -23.96 -5.68 -10.81
C SER A 19 -22.73 -6.08 -9.97
N ASP A 20 -22.87 -7.14 -9.17
CA ASP A 20 -21.74 -7.69 -8.42
C ASP A 20 -20.65 -8.24 -9.35
N GLN A 21 -21.01 -8.61 -10.59
CA GLN A 21 -20.04 -9.07 -11.57
C GLN A 21 -19.18 -7.91 -12.08
N ASP A 22 -19.76 -6.75 -12.32
CA ASP A 22 -19.01 -5.56 -12.74
C ASP A 22 -18.08 -5.09 -11.63
N CYS A 23 -18.55 -5.07 -10.38
CA CYS A 23 -17.72 -4.85 -9.19
C CYS A 23 -16.48 -5.77 -9.17
N ARG A 24 -16.69 -7.08 -9.41
CA ARG A 24 -15.59 -8.05 -9.47
C ARG A 24 -14.62 -7.73 -10.60
N ASN A 25 -15.12 -7.37 -11.78
CA ASN A 25 -14.27 -7.02 -12.92
C ASN A 25 -13.37 -5.81 -12.63
N TYR A 26 -13.90 -4.76 -11.97
CA TYR A 26 -13.12 -3.59 -11.56
C TYR A 26 -12.07 -3.94 -10.49
N ILE A 27 -12.43 -4.76 -9.48
CA ILE A 27 -11.46 -5.24 -8.48
C ILE A 27 -10.33 -6.02 -9.17
N GLU A 28 -10.65 -6.94 -10.08
CA GLU A 28 -9.65 -7.75 -10.77
C GLU A 28 -8.75 -6.89 -11.67
N TRP A 29 -9.31 -5.88 -12.33
CA TRP A 29 -8.51 -4.88 -13.06
C TRP A 29 -7.51 -4.17 -12.16
N ALA A 30 -7.94 -3.70 -10.98
CA ALA A 30 -7.07 -3.01 -10.02
C ALA A 30 -5.98 -3.95 -9.47
N ARG A 31 -6.31 -5.21 -9.19
CA ARG A 31 -5.35 -6.24 -8.76
C ARG A 31 -4.32 -6.55 -9.84
N LYS A 32 -4.75 -6.68 -11.10
CA LYS A 32 -3.85 -6.90 -12.24
C LYS A 32 -2.89 -5.74 -12.46
N LYS A 33 -3.34 -4.50 -12.21
CA LYS A 33 -2.51 -3.29 -12.30
C LYS A 33 -1.51 -3.16 -11.14
N ASN A 34 -1.80 -3.75 -9.98
CA ASN A 34 -0.98 -3.68 -8.77
C ASN A 34 -0.62 -5.09 -8.26
N PRO A 35 0.24 -5.83 -8.98
CA PRO A 35 0.63 -7.18 -8.56
C PRO A 35 1.31 -7.16 -7.19
N GLY A 36 1.01 -8.17 -6.36
CA GLY A 36 1.57 -8.32 -5.01
C GLY A 36 1.01 -7.35 -3.96
N HIS A 37 0.05 -6.51 -4.31
CA HIS A 37 -0.58 -5.56 -3.41
C HIS A 37 -2.03 -5.94 -3.12
N VAL A 38 -2.49 -5.64 -1.91
CA VAL A 38 -3.90 -5.85 -1.51
C VAL A 38 -4.65 -4.55 -1.72
N ILE A 39 -5.80 -4.62 -2.42
CA ILE A 39 -6.72 -3.48 -2.56
C ILE A 39 -7.66 -3.46 -1.35
N GLU A 40 -7.77 -2.34 -0.64
CA GLU A 40 -8.64 -2.18 0.54
C GLU A 40 -10.01 -1.60 0.16
N SER A 41 -10.02 -0.56 -0.66
CA SER A 41 -11.24 0.13 -1.07
C SER A 41 -11.13 0.65 -2.49
N MET A 42 -12.28 0.89 -3.11
CA MET A 42 -12.42 1.40 -4.47
C MET A 42 -13.60 2.38 -4.54
N ASN A 43 -13.42 3.47 -5.27
CA ASN A 43 -14.46 4.43 -5.61
C ASN A 43 -14.58 4.50 -7.13
N LEU A 44 -15.80 4.40 -7.63
CA LEU A 44 -16.15 4.40 -9.05
C LEU A 44 -17.08 5.58 -9.34
N GLU A 45 -16.63 6.52 -10.15
CA GLU A 45 -17.40 7.69 -10.56
C GLU A 45 -17.67 7.61 -12.07
N PHE A 46 -18.91 7.28 -12.42
CA PHE A 46 -19.36 7.22 -13.81
C PHE A 46 -19.74 8.62 -14.29
N ASP A 47 -19.22 9.00 -15.46
CA ASP A 47 -19.56 10.23 -16.18
C ASP A 47 -19.80 9.88 -17.66
N GLY A 48 -21.05 9.53 -17.98
CA GLY A 48 -21.43 9.09 -19.32
C GLY A 48 -20.77 7.77 -19.71
N GLU A 49 -19.85 7.81 -20.67
CA GLU A 49 -19.10 6.64 -21.13
C GLU A 49 -17.79 6.41 -20.35
N ASP A 50 -17.36 7.41 -19.58
CA ASP A 50 -16.12 7.36 -18.81
C ASP A 50 -16.37 6.90 -17.37
N VAL A 51 -15.34 6.27 -16.79
CA VAL A 51 -15.33 5.87 -15.38
C VAL A 51 -14.05 6.34 -14.70
N GLY A 52 -14.20 7.23 -13.72
CA GLY A 52 -13.18 7.58 -12.75
C GLY A 52 -12.99 6.44 -11.76
N ILE A 53 -11.77 5.93 -11.63
CA ILE A 53 -11.44 4.83 -10.73
C ILE A 53 -10.37 5.29 -9.74
N GLU A 54 -10.75 5.38 -8.48
CA GLU A 54 -9.84 5.60 -7.36
C GLU A 54 -9.82 4.36 -6.48
N TYR A 55 -8.66 3.93 -5.99
CA TYR A 55 -8.58 2.81 -5.06
C TYR A 55 -7.43 2.98 -4.08
N LYS A 56 -7.60 2.41 -2.89
CA LYS A 56 -6.60 2.41 -1.83
C LYS A 56 -5.94 1.04 -1.76
N ILE A 57 -4.61 1.07 -1.69
CA ILE A 57 -3.78 -0.12 -1.50
C ILE A 57 -3.41 -0.25 -0.02
N ALA A 58 -3.42 -1.47 0.49
CA ALA A 58 -2.96 -1.78 1.84
C ALA A 58 -1.47 -1.42 1.99
N PRO A 59 -1.05 -0.78 3.09
CA PRO A 59 0.35 -0.50 3.35
C PRO A 59 1.17 -1.79 3.33
N VAL A 60 2.23 -1.82 2.52
CA VAL A 60 3.18 -2.94 2.54
C VAL A 60 4.21 -2.66 3.63
N PRO A 61 4.46 -3.59 4.57
CA PRO A 61 5.49 -3.42 5.58
C PRO A 61 6.85 -3.31 4.89
N PHE A 62 7.62 -2.29 5.26
CA PHE A 62 8.99 -2.11 4.80
C PHE A 62 9.92 -1.94 5.98
N GLU A 63 11.11 -2.53 5.89
CA GLU A 63 12.17 -2.33 6.86
C GLU A 63 13.04 -1.15 6.43
N LYS A 64 13.30 -0.22 7.36
CA LYS A 64 14.27 0.85 7.13
C LYS A 64 15.68 0.27 7.30
N ILE A 65 16.37 0.05 6.19
CA ILE A 65 17.79 -0.31 6.23
C ILE A 65 18.63 0.89 6.67
N ARG A 66 19.64 0.65 7.51
CA ARG A 66 20.61 1.66 7.94
C ARG A 66 21.94 1.39 7.24
N ARG A 67 22.57 2.45 6.72
CA ARG A 67 23.95 2.40 6.23
C ARG A 67 24.87 2.88 7.35
N ILE A 68 25.72 1.98 7.82
CA ILE A 68 26.88 2.31 8.65
C ILE A 68 28.11 2.17 7.76
N THR A 69 29.20 2.85 8.11
CA THR A 69 30.46 2.91 7.35
C THR A 69 30.83 1.53 6.78
N GLY A 70 30.62 1.35 5.47
CA GLY A 70 30.91 0.12 4.71
C GLY A 70 29.80 -0.94 4.61
N TYR A 71 28.67 -0.84 5.32
CA TYR A 71 27.69 -1.94 5.43
C TYR A 71 26.22 -1.46 5.41
N LEU A 72 25.36 -2.21 4.70
CA LEU A 72 23.90 -2.10 4.78
C LEU A 72 23.39 -3.14 5.77
N VAL A 73 22.79 -2.69 6.88
CA VAL A 73 22.26 -3.56 7.94
C VAL A 73 20.84 -3.12 8.31
N GLY A 74 19.92 -4.09 8.39
CA GLY A 74 18.52 -3.86 8.74
C GLY A 74 18.36 -3.53 10.23
N THR A 75 18.64 -4.51 11.09
CA THR A 75 18.60 -4.37 12.55
C THR A 75 20.02 -4.33 13.16
N LEU A 76 20.10 -3.85 14.42
CA LEU A 76 21.36 -3.81 15.17
C LEU A 76 21.73 -5.17 15.79
N ASP A 77 20.89 -6.20 15.62
CA ASP A 77 21.01 -7.50 16.30
C ASP A 77 22.29 -8.27 15.94
N ARG A 78 22.95 -7.90 14.83
CA ARG A 78 24.17 -8.55 14.34
C ARG A 78 25.43 -7.73 14.56
N PHE A 79 25.38 -6.70 15.40
CA PHE A 79 26.53 -5.81 15.60
C PHE A 79 27.53 -6.47 16.53
N ASN A 80 28.82 -6.34 16.18
CA ASN A 80 29.88 -6.55 17.15
C ASN A 80 30.03 -5.29 18.02
N ASP A 81 30.74 -5.42 19.14
CA ASP A 81 30.87 -4.34 20.13
C ASP A 81 31.41 -3.03 19.51
N ALA A 82 32.36 -3.13 18.58
CA ALA A 82 32.92 -1.97 17.88
C ALA A 82 31.87 -1.21 17.05
N LYS A 83 30.96 -1.93 16.39
CA LYS A 83 29.90 -1.31 15.57
C LYS A 83 28.76 -0.76 16.41
N ALA A 84 28.50 -1.36 17.58
CA ALA A 84 27.53 -0.83 18.54
C ALA A 84 28.00 0.52 19.10
N ALA A 85 29.29 0.63 19.47
CA ALA A 85 29.88 1.89 19.92
C ALA A 85 29.82 2.98 18.82
N GLU A 86 30.15 2.63 17.57
CA GLU A 86 30.07 3.57 16.43
C GLU A 86 28.64 4.07 16.16
N GLU A 87 27.61 3.22 16.32
CA GLU A 87 26.20 3.66 16.21
C GLU A 87 25.79 4.60 17.34
N HIS A 88 26.26 4.31 18.57
CA HIS A 88 25.95 5.11 19.75
C HIS A 88 26.53 6.52 19.64
N ASP A 89 27.75 6.66 19.11
CA ASP A 89 28.43 7.95 18.94
C ASP A 89 27.88 8.78 17.77
N ARG A 90 26.99 8.19 16.95
CA ARG A 90 26.43 8.86 15.79
C ARG A 90 25.40 9.93 16.19
N VAL A 91 25.66 11.18 15.78
CA VAL A 91 24.69 12.27 15.90
C VAL A 91 23.50 12.02 14.96
N LYS A 92 22.31 11.88 15.54
CA LYS A 92 21.04 11.71 14.80
C LYS A 92 20.45 13.09 14.54
N HIS A 93 20.47 13.53 13.29
CA HIS A 93 19.73 14.72 12.89
C HIS A 93 18.25 14.37 12.77
N THR A 94 17.42 14.98 13.60
CA THR A 94 15.96 14.99 13.42
C THR A 94 15.62 15.95 12.27
N ILE A 95 14.71 15.52 11.39
CA ILE A 95 14.03 16.40 10.42
C ILE A 95 12.72 16.85 11.06
#